data_AF-A0A1F8KZ41-F1
#
_entry.id   AF-A0A1F8KZ41-F1
#
_cell.length_a   1.000
_cell.length_b   1.000
_cell.length_c   1.000
_cell.angle_alpha   90.00
_cell.angle_beta   90.00
_cell.angle_gamma   90.00
#
_symmetry.space_group_name_H-M   'P 1'
#
loop_
_entity.id
_entity.type
_entity.pdbx_description
1 polymer ?
#
loop_
_entity_poly.entity_id
_entity_poly.type
_entity_poly.pdbx_seq_one_letter_code
_entity_poly.pdbx_strand_id
1 'polypeptide(L)'
;MGFEKMFPQAAYDLNAVDVPSGVSAQPDGSAEMLRGALNRAEAARNLRPNADYWVGVEGGTEDGGVDMQAYAWVVVLSPHGVGKGRTGAFYLPKAIADLVRQGKELGEADDIFFGRSNSKQANGAIGLLTGDVIDRAQYYEHAVIMALIPFKNPDLYQISAAG
;
A
#
# COMPACT_ATOMS: atom_id res chain seq x y z
N MET A 1 12.84 -0.04 -6.62
CA MET A 1 12.97 -1.10 -5.60
C MET A 1 12.14 -2.35 -5.93
N GLY A 2 10.81 -2.37 -5.74
CA GLY A 2 10.02 -3.61 -5.96
C GLY A 2 10.00 -4.12 -7.41
N PHE A 3 9.69 -3.26 -8.37
CA PHE A 3 9.74 -3.60 -9.81
C PHE A 3 11.15 -4.00 -10.25
N GLU A 4 12.16 -3.17 -9.94
CA GLU A 4 13.56 -3.43 -10.26
C GLU A 4 14.06 -4.77 -9.70
N LYS A 5 13.66 -5.16 -8.49
CA LYS A 5 14.00 -6.48 -7.94
C LYS A 5 13.32 -7.62 -8.70
N MET A 6 12.07 -7.45 -9.13
CA MET A 6 11.31 -8.48 -9.85
C MET A 6 11.76 -8.64 -11.31
N PHE A 7 12.08 -7.53 -11.99
CA PHE A 7 12.43 -7.46 -13.41
C PHE A 7 13.70 -6.62 -13.65
N PRO A 8 14.88 -7.05 -13.16
CA PRO A 8 16.10 -6.22 -13.10
C PRO A 8 16.69 -5.76 -14.43
N GLN A 9 16.22 -6.30 -15.56
CA GLN A 9 16.69 -5.93 -16.89
C GLN A 9 15.77 -4.94 -17.61
N ALA A 10 14.64 -4.56 -17.01
CA ALA A 10 13.73 -3.58 -17.57
C ALA A 10 14.17 -2.15 -17.25
N ALA A 11 13.86 -1.22 -18.16
CA ALA A 11 13.92 0.21 -17.87
C ALA A 11 12.57 0.68 -17.32
N TYR A 12 12.58 1.64 -16.40
CA TYR A 12 11.39 2.16 -15.76
C TYR A 12 11.29 3.67 -15.92
N ASP A 13 10.10 4.15 -16.29
CA ASP A 13 9.71 5.55 -16.19
C ASP A 13 8.56 5.70 -15.20
N LEU A 14 8.86 6.20 -14.00
CA LEU A 14 7.90 6.31 -12.92
C LEU A 14 7.16 7.65 -13.01
N ASN A 15 5.84 7.57 -13.20
CA ASN A 15 4.97 8.72 -13.27
C ASN A 15 4.00 8.72 -12.08
N ALA A 16 4.31 9.49 -11.04
CA ALA A 16 3.43 9.66 -9.90
C ALA A 16 2.23 10.53 -10.27
N VAL A 17 1.02 10.11 -9.89
CA VAL A 17 -0.22 10.84 -10.08
C VAL A 17 -0.98 10.90 -8.76
N ASP A 18 -1.61 12.03 -8.48
CA ASP A 18 -2.50 12.18 -7.33
C ASP A 18 -3.93 11.84 -7.76
N VAL A 19 -4.53 10.86 -7.09
CA VAL A 19 -5.85 10.31 -7.42
C VAL A 19 -6.62 9.97 -6.14
N PRO A 20 -7.94 10.21 -6.09
CA PRO A 20 -8.75 9.85 -4.94
C PRO A 20 -8.86 8.32 -4.80
N SER A 21 -8.91 7.83 -3.56
CA SER A 21 -9.15 6.40 -3.28
C SER A 21 -10.62 6.01 -3.38
N GLY A 22 -11.54 6.96 -3.22
CA GLY A 22 -12.98 6.70 -3.19
C GLY A 22 -13.44 5.86 -1.98
N VAL A 23 -12.61 5.76 -0.94
CA VAL A 23 -12.93 5.13 0.36
C VAL A 23 -12.63 6.13 1.51
N SER A 24 -12.86 5.73 2.76
CA SER A 24 -12.53 6.56 3.93
C SER A 24 -11.07 7.05 3.91
N ALA A 25 -10.82 8.22 4.50
CA ALA A 25 -9.44 8.73 4.68
C ALA A 25 -8.61 7.86 5.65
N GLN A 26 -9.29 7.13 6.54
CA GLN A 26 -8.74 6.07 7.37
C GLN A 26 -9.54 4.79 7.08
N PRO A 27 -9.15 3.99 6.07
CA PRO A 27 -9.81 2.73 5.77
C PRO A 27 -9.76 1.76 6.95
N ASP A 28 -10.87 1.10 7.24
CA ASP A 28 -10.98 0.07 8.28
C ASP A 28 -11.39 -1.28 7.67
N GLY A 29 -10.50 -2.26 7.83
CA GLY A 29 -10.66 -3.61 7.33
C GLY A 29 -10.08 -3.84 5.93
N SER A 30 -9.69 -5.10 5.70
CA SER A 30 -8.99 -5.52 4.48
C SER A 30 -9.75 -5.20 3.18
N ALA A 31 -11.08 -5.34 3.21
CA ALA A 31 -11.93 -5.15 2.03
C ALA A 31 -11.97 -3.68 1.56
N GLU A 32 -12.04 -2.73 2.50
CA GLU A 32 -12.03 -1.30 2.18
C GLU A 32 -10.66 -0.86 1.67
N MET A 33 -9.58 -1.28 2.34
CA MET A 33 -8.20 -1.01 1.88
C MET A 33 -7.95 -1.56 0.47
N LEU A 34 -8.35 -2.81 0.20
CA LEU A 34 -8.21 -3.40 -1.14
C LEU A 34 -9.03 -2.63 -2.18
N ARG A 35 -10.23 -2.17 -1.82
CA ARG A 35 -11.06 -1.33 -2.70
C ARG A 35 -10.38 0.00 -3.00
N GLY A 36 -9.82 0.68 -2.00
CA GLY A 36 -9.07 1.93 -2.19
C GLY A 36 -7.87 1.74 -3.11
N ALA A 37 -7.08 0.69 -2.90
CA ALA A 37 -5.93 0.37 -3.75
C ALA A 37 -6.36 0.08 -5.21
N LEU A 38 -7.44 -0.68 -5.43
CA LEU A 38 -8.00 -0.91 -6.76
C LEU A 38 -8.45 0.40 -7.42
N ASN A 39 -9.19 1.24 -6.69
CA ASN A 39 -9.69 2.51 -7.21
C ASN A 39 -8.55 3.45 -7.62
N ARG A 40 -7.47 3.53 -6.82
CA ARG A 40 -6.28 4.32 -7.18
C ARG A 40 -5.60 3.80 -8.43
N ALA A 41 -5.41 2.49 -8.55
CA ALA A 41 -4.78 1.89 -9.74
C ALA A 41 -5.63 2.14 -11.01
N GLU A 42 -6.95 2.02 -10.90
CA GLU A 42 -7.90 2.31 -11.98
C GLU A 42 -7.91 3.80 -12.36
N ALA A 43 -7.90 4.70 -11.37
CA ALA A 43 -7.82 6.13 -11.62
C ALA A 43 -6.50 6.52 -12.32
N ALA A 44 -5.39 5.93 -11.90
CA ALA A 44 -4.10 6.10 -12.56
C ALA A 44 -4.14 5.57 -14.02
N ARG A 45 -4.82 4.44 -14.26
CA ARG A 45 -5.05 3.91 -15.61
C ARG A 45 -5.83 4.88 -16.49
N ASN A 46 -6.89 5.46 -15.97
CA ASN A 46 -7.69 6.43 -16.71
C ASN A 46 -6.91 7.70 -17.06
N LEU A 47 -6.02 8.17 -16.16
CA LEU A 47 -5.19 9.34 -16.40
C LEU A 47 -4.02 9.07 -17.36
N ARG A 48 -3.47 7.85 -17.34
CA ARG A 48 -2.29 7.45 -18.13
C ARG A 48 -2.53 6.11 -18.82
N PRO A 49 -3.43 6.02 -19.81
CA PRO A 49 -3.88 4.74 -20.39
C PRO A 49 -2.81 3.99 -21.18
N ASN A 50 -1.68 4.62 -21.50
CA ASN A 50 -0.60 4.04 -22.30
C ASN A 50 0.58 3.52 -21.46
N ALA A 51 0.46 3.45 -20.13
CA ALA A 51 1.50 2.84 -19.30
C ALA A 51 1.42 1.30 -19.33
N ASP A 52 2.53 0.63 -19.07
CA ASP A 52 2.57 -0.84 -19.01
C ASP A 52 1.91 -1.38 -17.73
N TYR A 53 2.00 -0.61 -16.64
CA TYR A 53 1.46 -0.96 -15.33
C TYR A 53 0.86 0.26 -14.63
N TRP A 54 -0.13 0.01 -13.78
CA TRP A 54 -0.70 1.00 -12.86
C TRP A 54 -0.74 0.46 -11.45
N VAL A 55 -0.20 1.23 -10.51
CA VAL A 55 -0.02 0.79 -9.12
C VAL A 55 -0.90 1.62 -8.21
N GLY A 56 -1.72 0.95 -7.43
CA GLY A 56 -2.50 1.55 -6.34
C GLY A 56 -2.05 1.01 -5.00
N VAL A 57 -1.87 1.90 -4.04
CA VAL A 57 -1.46 1.56 -2.68
C VAL A 57 -2.43 2.20 -1.71
N GLU A 58 -2.97 1.41 -0.78
CA GLU A 58 -3.85 1.92 0.27
C GLU A 58 -3.48 1.29 1.61
N GLY A 59 -3.14 2.13 2.57
CA GLY A 59 -2.93 1.73 3.96
C GLY A 59 -4.17 2.00 4.79
N GLY A 60 -4.33 1.25 5.88
CA GLY A 60 -5.42 1.43 6.80
C GLY A 60 -5.20 0.62 8.06
N THR A 61 -6.27 0.43 8.80
CA THR A 61 -6.30 -0.34 10.04
C THR A 61 -7.30 -1.48 9.93
N GLU A 62 -7.22 -2.45 10.82
CA GLU A 62 -8.27 -3.44 11.01
C GLU A 62 -8.48 -3.61 12.52
N ASP A 63 -9.61 -3.12 13.02
CA ASP A 63 -9.94 -3.16 14.44
C ASP A 63 -10.55 -4.52 14.85
N GLY A 64 -9.82 -5.27 15.66
CA GLY A 64 -10.30 -6.52 16.28
C GLY A 64 -11.03 -6.31 17.61
N GLY A 65 -11.32 -5.06 17.99
CA GLY A 65 -11.95 -4.67 19.25
C GLY A 65 -10.97 -4.59 20.42
N VAL A 66 -10.17 -5.63 20.64
CA VAL A 66 -9.08 -5.60 21.63
C VAL A 66 -7.85 -4.96 20.99
N ASP A 67 -7.32 -5.63 19.97
CA ASP A 67 -6.14 -5.19 19.24
C ASP A 67 -6.51 -4.57 17.89
N MET A 68 -5.71 -3.61 17.44
CA MET A 68 -5.85 -3.01 16.12
C MET A 68 -4.58 -3.27 15.32
N GLN A 69 -4.74 -3.78 14.10
CA GLN A 69 -3.63 -4.00 13.17
C GLN A 69 -3.53 -2.85 12.17
N ALA A 70 -2.32 -2.58 11.70
CA ALA A 70 -2.07 -1.69 10.57
C ALA A 70 -1.34 -2.45 9.45
N TYR A 71 -1.78 -2.24 8.22
CA TYR A 71 -1.16 -2.78 7.01
C TYR A 71 -1.63 -2.02 5.77
N ALA A 72 -1.10 -2.39 4.61
CA ALA A 72 -1.50 -1.81 3.35
C ALA A 72 -1.64 -2.85 2.24
N TRP A 73 -2.60 -2.61 1.35
CA TRP A 73 -2.74 -3.33 0.09
C TRP A 73 -1.99 -2.60 -1.02
N VAL A 74 -1.35 -3.38 -1.88
CA VAL A 74 -0.76 -2.96 -3.15
C VAL A 74 -1.47 -3.72 -4.26
N VAL A 75 -1.98 -2.99 -5.23
CA VAL A 75 -2.61 -3.55 -6.43
C VAL A 75 -1.83 -3.06 -7.64
N VAL A 76 -1.46 -3.99 -8.51
CA VAL A 76 -0.81 -3.69 -9.78
C VAL A 76 -1.73 -4.15 -10.90
N LEU A 77 -2.14 -3.23 -11.75
CA LEU A 77 -2.86 -3.51 -12.99
C LEU A 77 -1.87 -3.53 -14.14
N SER A 78 -2.18 -4.34 -15.15
CA SER A 78 -1.61 -4.28 -16.50
C SER A 78 -2.77 -4.37 -17.50
N PRO A 79 -2.54 -4.19 -18.81
CA PRO A 79 -3.55 -4.46 -19.83
C PRO A 79 -4.11 -5.89 -19.80
N HIS A 80 -3.37 -6.84 -19.21
CA HIS A 80 -3.65 -8.27 -19.31
C HIS A 80 -4.12 -8.90 -17.99
N GLY A 81 -4.02 -8.20 -16.86
CA GLY A 81 -4.37 -8.79 -15.57
C GLY A 81 -4.12 -7.91 -14.36
N VAL A 82 -4.45 -8.47 -13.20
CA VAL A 82 -4.40 -7.80 -11.90
C VAL A 82 -3.58 -8.64 -10.92
N GLY A 83 -2.58 -8.01 -10.33
CA GLY A 83 -1.79 -8.55 -9.24
C GLY A 83 -2.08 -7.83 -7.93
N LYS A 84 -2.00 -8.57 -6.82
CA LYS A 84 -2.34 -8.06 -5.48
C LYS A 84 -1.34 -8.58 -4.47
N GLY A 85 -0.86 -7.70 -3.61
CA GLY A 85 0.02 -8.02 -2.49
C GLY A 85 -0.33 -7.14 -1.30
N ARG A 86 0.11 -7.51 -0.10
CA ARG A 86 -0.07 -6.69 1.09
C ARG A 86 1.20 -6.66 1.91
N THR A 87 1.39 -5.61 2.69
CA THR A 87 2.48 -5.55 3.67
C THR A 87 2.24 -6.60 4.77
N GLY A 88 3.29 -6.89 5.53
CA GLY A 88 3.08 -7.60 6.81
C GLY A 88 2.21 -6.75 7.73
N ALA A 89 1.30 -7.37 8.48
CA ALA A 89 0.53 -6.65 9.49
C ALA A 89 1.33 -6.54 10.79
N PHE A 90 1.17 -5.41 11.47
CA PHE A 90 1.68 -5.22 12.83
C PHE A 90 0.60 -4.62 13.71
N TYR A 91 0.71 -4.86 15.01
CA TYR A 91 -0.25 -4.38 16.00
C TYR A 91 0.14 -3.01 16.51
N LEU A 92 -0.85 -2.12 16.62
CA LEU A 92 -0.67 -0.78 17.15
C LEU A 92 -0.64 -0.80 18.68
N PRO A 93 0.17 0.06 19.32
CA PRO A 93 0.00 0.35 20.74
C PRO A 93 -1.43 0.78 21.05
N LYS A 94 -1.96 0.34 22.20
CA LYS A 94 -3.33 0.65 22.61
C LYS A 94 -3.65 2.15 22.55
N ALA A 95 -2.72 3.00 22.97
CA ALA A 95 -2.91 4.45 22.95
C ALA A 95 -3.13 5.02 21.53
N ILE A 96 -2.42 4.48 20.53
CA ILE A 96 -2.59 4.87 19.13
C ILE A 96 -3.92 4.34 18.60
N ALA A 97 -4.23 3.06 18.88
CA ALA A 97 -5.51 2.45 18.48
C ALA A 97 -6.72 3.21 19.06
N ASP A 98 -6.66 3.63 20.33
CA ASP A 98 -7.72 4.40 20.98
C ASP A 98 -7.93 5.77 20.32
N LEU A 99 -6.88 6.42 19.81
CA LEU A 99 -7.00 7.66 19.03
C LEU A 99 -7.65 7.40 17.68
N VAL A 100 -7.28 6.32 16.98
CA VAL A 100 -7.91 5.93 15.71
C VAL A 100 -9.41 5.64 15.92
N ARG A 101 -9.77 4.93 17.00
CA ARG A 101 -11.18 4.70 17.39
C ARG A 101 -11.96 5.98 17.70
N GLN A 102 -11.27 7.06 18.06
CA GLN A 102 -11.88 8.40 18.24
C GLN A 102 -12.05 9.16 16.91
N GLY A 103 -11.76 8.53 15.77
CA GLY A 103 -11.92 9.10 14.44
C GLY A 103 -10.68 9.82 13.91
N LYS A 104 -9.51 9.63 14.54
CA LYS A 104 -8.24 10.16 14.03
C LYS A 104 -7.69 9.28 12.92
N GLU A 105 -7.08 9.90 11.92
CA GLU A 105 -6.26 9.15 10.96
C GLU A 105 -5.01 8.61 11.67
N LEU A 106 -4.50 7.45 11.26
CA LEU A 106 -3.36 6.80 11.90
C LEU A 106 -2.12 7.71 11.95
N GLY A 107 -1.84 8.46 10.89
CA GLY A 107 -0.73 9.41 10.88
C GLY A 107 -0.88 10.56 11.88
N GLU A 108 -2.12 11.01 12.13
CA GLU A 108 -2.41 12.01 13.17
C GLU A 108 -2.28 11.40 14.56
N ALA A 109 -2.76 10.17 14.74
CA ALA A 109 -2.61 9.42 15.99
C ALA A 109 -1.13 9.18 16.35
N ASP A 110 -0.30 8.84 15.38
CA ASP A 110 1.15 8.72 15.53
C ASP A 110 1.77 10.05 15.97
N ASP A 111 1.45 11.16 15.28
CA ASP A 111 1.96 12.49 15.61
C ASP A 111 1.61 12.90 17.05
N ILE A 112 0.37 12.66 17.48
CA ILE A 112 -0.09 12.91 18.85
C ILE A 112 0.70 12.05 19.85
N PHE A 113 0.85 10.75 19.59
CA PHE A 113 1.48 9.82 20.53
C PHE A 113 2.98 10.06 20.69
N PHE A 114 3.70 10.30 19.59
CA PHE A 114 5.15 10.51 19.59
C PHE A 114 5.56 11.97 19.83
N GLY A 115 4.60 12.90 19.93
CA GLY A 115 4.88 14.33 20.07
C GLY A 115 5.62 14.92 18.86
N ARG A 116 5.29 14.43 17.66
CA ARG A 116 5.91 14.83 16.38
C ARG A 116 4.88 15.49 15.47
N SER A 117 5.35 16.03 14.35
CA SER A 117 4.49 16.50 13.26
C SER A 117 4.97 15.87 11.95
N ASN A 118 4.02 15.59 11.04
CA ASN A 118 4.27 15.05 9.70
C ASN A 118 4.88 13.64 9.66
N SER A 119 4.63 12.80 10.67
CA SER A 119 5.06 11.39 10.67
C SER A 119 4.55 10.60 9.47
N LYS A 120 3.43 11.05 8.89
CA LYS A 120 2.79 10.46 7.70
C LYS A 120 3.66 10.52 6.43
N GLN A 121 4.61 11.46 6.33
CA GLN A 121 5.46 11.60 5.13
C GLN A 121 6.89 11.07 5.32
N ALA A 122 7.41 11.04 6.55
CA ALA A 122 8.77 10.58 6.82
C ALA A 122 8.85 9.04 6.94
N ASN A 123 8.40 8.49 8.07
CA ASN A 123 8.70 7.09 8.42
C ASN A 123 7.43 6.23 8.55
N GLY A 124 6.26 6.86 8.75
CA GLY A 124 5.01 6.17 9.09
C GLY A 124 5.06 5.44 10.44
N ALA A 125 3.93 4.88 10.87
CA ALA A 125 3.83 4.09 12.11
C ALA A 125 4.91 3.00 12.22
N ILE A 126 5.20 2.29 11.12
CA ILE A 126 6.18 1.19 11.13
C ILE A 126 7.60 1.65 11.46
N GLY A 127 8.08 2.76 10.87
CA GLY A 127 9.41 3.28 11.15
C GLY A 127 9.49 3.85 12.57
N LEU A 128 8.45 4.55 13.03
CA LEU A 128 8.37 5.05 14.40
C LEU A 128 8.42 3.94 15.45
N LEU A 129 7.66 2.85 15.23
CA LEU A 129 7.56 1.74 16.19
C LEU A 129 8.75 0.80 16.15
N THR A 130 9.46 0.71 15.02
CA THR A 130 10.65 -0.15 14.89
C THR A 130 11.96 0.61 15.11
N GLY A 131 11.92 1.94 15.31
CA GLY A 131 13.13 2.76 15.35
C GLY A 131 13.89 2.73 14.02
N ASP A 132 13.15 2.74 12.91
CA ASP A 132 13.64 2.68 11.53
C ASP A 132 14.45 1.42 11.17
N VAL A 133 14.35 0.35 11.97
CA VAL A 133 14.85 -0.99 11.58
C VAL A 133 14.09 -1.52 10.36
N ILE A 134 12.80 -1.15 10.23
CA ILE A 134 12.01 -1.32 9.01
C ILE A 134 11.51 0.08 8.62
N ASP A 135 12.08 0.63 7.55
CA ASP A 135 11.59 1.88 6.99
C ASP A 135 10.38 1.68 6.07
N ARG A 136 9.75 2.78 5.65
CA ARG A 136 8.58 2.75 4.77
C ARG A 136 8.88 2.09 3.43
N ALA A 137 10.02 2.38 2.79
CA ALA A 137 10.34 1.84 1.47
C ALA A 137 10.49 0.32 1.52
N GLN A 138 11.23 -0.20 2.51
CA GLN A 138 11.40 -1.62 2.79
C GLN A 138 10.06 -2.29 3.10
N TYR A 139 9.23 -1.64 3.92
CA TYR A 139 7.93 -2.17 4.31
C TYR A 139 7.00 -2.44 3.12
N TYR A 140 6.96 -1.52 2.14
CA TYR A 140 6.15 -1.67 0.93
C TYR A 140 6.82 -2.52 -0.16
N GLU A 141 8.14 -2.64 -0.17
CA GLU A 141 8.88 -3.33 -1.23
C GLU A 141 8.39 -4.77 -1.41
N HIS A 142 8.27 -5.53 -0.33
CA HIS A 142 7.79 -6.91 -0.37
C HIS A 142 6.35 -7.01 -0.88
N ALA A 143 5.48 -6.05 -0.52
CA ALA A 143 4.10 -6.01 -0.99
C ALA A 143 4.02 -5.77 -2.50
N VAL A 144 4.86 -4.88 -3.03
CA VAL A 144 5.00 -4.67 -4.48
C VAL A 144 5.48 -5.94 -5.16
N ILE A 145 6.54 -6.58 -4.65
CA ILE A 145 7.07 -7.83 -5.20
C ILE A 145 5.98 -8.92 -5.23
N MET A 146 5.22 -9.08 -4.15
CA MET A 146 4.10 -10.03 -4.10
C MET A 146 3.00 -9.69 -5.11
N ALA A 147 2.66 -8.42 -5.26
CA ALA A 147 1.69 -7.99 -6.28
C ALA A 147 2.16 -8.26 -7.71
N LEU A 148 3.48 -8.40 -7.94
CA LEU A 148 4.04 -8.68 -9.27
C LEU A 148 4.13 -10.17 -9.63
N ILE A 149 3.83 -11.08 -8.69
CA ILE A 149 3.92 -12.54 -8.91
C ILE A 149 3.18 -12.99 -10.19
N PRO A 150 1.94 -12.53 -10.49
CA PRO A 150 1.25 -12.96 -11.70
C PRO A 150 1.95 -12.55 -12.99
N PHE A 151 2.58 -11.38 -13.02
CA PHE A 151 3.30 -10.87 -14.20
C PHE A 151 4.68 -11.47 -14.36
N LYS A 152 5.28 -11.96 -13.26
CA LYS A 152 6.49 -12.76 -13.30
C LYS A 152 6.24 -14.16 -13.84
N ASN A 153 5.04 -14.70 -13.63
CA ASN A 153 4.66 -16.06 -13.96
C ASN A 153 3.39 -16.09 -14.83
N PRO A 154 3.38 -15.45 -16.01
CA PRO A 154 2.16 -15.24 -16.81
C PRO A 154 1.44 -16.56 -17.15
N ASP A 155 2.20 -17.61 -17.48
CA ASP A 155 1.67 -18.93 -17.83
C ASP A 155 0.90 -19.59 -16.67
N LEU A 156 1.31 -19.36 -15.42
CA LEU A 156 0.65 -19.93 -14.23
C LEU A 156 -0.65 -19.20 -13.87
N TYR A 157 -0.77 -17.94 -14.27
CA TYR A 157 -1.91 -17.08 -13.94
C TYR A 157 -2.81 -16.78 -15.14
N GLN A 158 -2.55 -17.41 -16.29
CA GLN A 158 -3.29 -17.22 -17.55
C GLN A 158 -3.37 -15.73 -17.96
N ILE A 159 -2.32 -14.96 -17.63
CA ILE A 159 -2.16 -13.58 -18.06
C ILE A 159 -1.38 -13.64 -19.37
N SER A 160 -1.95 -13.12 -20.45
CA SER A 160 -1.22 -12.99 -21.71
C SER A 160 0.05 -12.18 -21.44
N ALA A 161 1.23 -12.78 -21.62
CA ALA A 161 2.48 -12.03 -21.52
C ALA A 161 2.41 -10.87 -22.53
N ALA A 162 2.80 -9.67 -22.10
CA ALA A 162 3.10 -8.61 -23.05
C ALA A 162 4.20 -9.15 -23.98
N GLY A 163 3.90 -9.21 -25.29
CA GLY A 163 4.82 -9.69 -26.31
C GLY A 163 6.04 -8.80 -26.49
#